data_AF-A0A4R3K726-F1
#
_entry.id   AF-A0A4R3K726-F1
#
_cell.length_a   1.000
_cell.length_b   1.000
_cell.length_c   1.000
_cell.angle_alpha   90.00
_cell.angle_beta   90.00
_cell.angle_gamma   90.00
#
_symmetry.space_group_name_H-M   'P 1'
#
loop_
_entity.id
_entity.type
_entity.pdbx_description
1 polymer ?
#
loop_
_entity_poly.entity_id
_entity_poly.type
_entity_poly.pdbx_seq_one_letter_code
_entity_poly.pdbx_strand_id
1 'polypeptide(L)'
;MAYSNHNTKKRHFTYTSIWVRSNSSATKRKKKLQEITDLLGRHKSTISRELKRGTVIQRRSDLSEYKAYFLETGQARYEANRSHCGAKYKLVQASDFIRFAVEKIQKEHWSPDAVCGFAKANQLFGVVVCTKTLYNYIDLGALPVKNIDLPLKVTRNTKKKRNNVNKKILNWIWYFIFCCIYYCNLG
;
A
#
# COMPACT_ATOMS: atom_id res chain seq x y z
N MET A 1 2.76 16.84 -29.24
CA MET A 1 1.90 16.85 -28.03
C MET A 1 1.16 15.51 -27.99
N ALA A 2 1.41 14.66 -26.99
CA ALA A 2 0.76 13.34 -26.92
C ALA A 2 -0.55 13.46 -26.13
N TYR A 3 -1.69 13.23 -26.79
CA TYR A 3 -3.00 13.17 -26.14
C TYR A 3 -3.24 11.78 -25.54
N SER A 4 -3.47 11.72 -24.24
CA SER A 4 -3.79 10.47 -23.52
C SER A 4 -5.28 10.16 -23.64
N ASN A 5 -5.69 9.46 -24.70
CA ASN A 5 -7.05 8.94 -24.88
C ASN A 5 -7.26 7.66 -24.05
N HIS A 6 -7.60 7.81 -22.76
CA HIS A 6 -7.98 6.67 -21.92
C HIS A 6 -9.51 6.44 -21.95
N ASN A 7 -9.98 5.40 -22.64
CA ASN A 7 -11.40 5.00 -22.72
C ASN A 7 -11.86 4.14 -21.52
N THR A 8 -10.98 3.89 -20.55
CA THR A 8 -11.31 3.11 -19.36
C THR A 8 -11.91 4.01 -18.28
N LYS A 9 -13.21 3.83 -17.99
CA LYS A 9 -13.84 4.44 -16.81
C LYS A 9 -13.06 4.03 -15.56
N LYS A 10 -12.73 4.99 -14.68
CA LYS A 10 -12.05 4.71 -13.40
C LYS A 10 -12.87 3.68 -12.63
N ARG A 11 -12.26 2.55 -12.26
CA ARG A 11 -12.94 1.52 -11.46
C ARG A 11 -13.12 2.06 -10.04
N HIS A 12 -14.36 2.28 -9.62
CA HIS A 12 -14.70 2.54 -8.22
C HIS A 12 -14.68 1.23 -7.43
N PHE A 13 -13.50 0.66 -7.22
CA PHE A 13 -13.35 -0.45 -6.27
C PHE A 13 -13.67 0.08 -4.88
N THR A 14 -14.85 -0.26 -4.39
CA THR A 14 -15.33 0.17 -3.09
C THR A 14 -15.50 -1.07 -2.26
N TYR A 15 -14.67 -1.18 -1.23
CA TYR A 15 -14.84 -2.19 -0.20
C TYR A 15 -16.28 -2.10 0.36
N THR A 16 -16.92 -3.25 0.57
CA THR A 16 -18.24 -3.29 1.21
C THR A 16 -18.05 -2.80 2.64
N SER A 17 -18.39 -1.53 2.89
CA SER A 17 -18.28 -0.94 4.22
C SER A 17 -19.28 -1.56 5.19
N ILE A 18 -19.03 -1.38 6.48
CA ILE A 18 -19.93 -1.80 7.56
C ILE A 18 -21.34 -1.22 7.36
N TRP A 19 -21.43 0.01 6.83
CA TRP A 19 -22.70 0.63 6.47
C TRP A 19 -23.48 -0.17 5.41
N VAL A 20 -22.82 -0.62 4.34
CA VAL A 20 -23.46 -1.43 3.29
C VAL A 20 -23.92 -2.78 3.85
N ARG A 21 -23.15 -3.41 4.75
CA ARG A 21 -23.56 -4.65 5.45
C ARG A 21 -24.79 -4.43 6.34
N SER A 22 -24.76 -3.38 7.14
CA SER A 22 -25.84 -3.05 8.07
C SER A 22 -27.15 -2.81 7.34
N ASN A 23 -27.13 -1.99 6.27
CA ASN A 23 -28.31 -1.76 5.46
C ASN A 23 -28.79 -3.00 4.70
N SER A 24 -27.87 -3.83 4.20
CA SER A 24 -28.23 -5.12 3.58
C SER A 24 -28.94 -6.04 4.57
N SER A 25 -28.50 -6.08 5.84
CA SER A 25 -29.12 -6.90 6.89
C SER A 25 -30.54 -6.46 7.22
N ALA A 26 -30.75 -5.14 7.35
CA ALA A 26 -32.05 -4.56 7.67
C ALA A 26 -33.06 -4.78 6.54
N THR A 27 -32.63 -4.60 5.29
CA THR A 27 -33.49 -4.69 4.11
C THR A 27 -33.77 -6.12 3.67
N LYS A 28 -32.83 -7.06 3.87
CA LYS A 28 -32.98 -8.45 3.40
C LYS A 28 -34.20 -9.18 3.99
N ARG A 29 -34.65 -8.80 5.18
CA ARG A 29 -35.85 -9.38 5.81
C ARG A 29 -37.14 -9.07 5.04
N LYS A 30 -37.18 -7.98 4.27
CA LYS A 30 -38.40 -7.47 3.63
C LYS A 30 -38.31 -7.34 2.11
N LYS A 31 -37.11 -7.24 1.54
CA LYS A 31 -36.89 -6.82 0.15
C LYS A 31 -36.23 -7.88 -0.71
N LYS A 32 -36.56 -7.87 -2.01
CA LYS A 32 -35.88 -8.70 -3.03
C LYS A 32 -34.48 -8.18 -3.29
N LEU A 33 -33.61 -9.03 -3.86
CA LEU A 33 -32.20 -8.68 -4.09
C LEU A 33 -32.03 -7.44 -4.99
N GLN A 34 -32.89 -7.27 -5.98
CA GLN A 34 -32.86 -6.11 -6.90
C GLN A 34 -33.22 -4.80 -6.19
N GLU A 35 -34.21 -4.81 -5.31
CA GLU A 35 -34.56 -3.61 -4.54
C GLU A 35 -33.40 -3.18 -3.61
N ILE A 36 -32.67 -4.15 -3.05
CA ILE A 36 -31.49 -3.88 -2.23
C ILE A 36 -30.35 -3.28 -3.08
N THR A 37 -30.21 -3.70 -4.34
CA THR A 37 -29.17 -3.14 -5.24
C THR A 37 -29.44 -1.69 -5.56
N ASP A 38 -30.70 -1.38 -5.85
CA ASP A 38 -31.12 -0.05 -6.27
C ASP A 38 -31.01 0.93 -5.08
N LEU A 39 -31.36 0.48 -3.87
CA LEU A 39 -31.21 1.28 -2.64
C LEU A 39 -29.75 1.57 -2.27
N LEU A 40 -28.85 0.59 -2.44
CA LEU A 40 -27.45 0.72 -2.02
C LEU A 40 -26.54 1.27 -3.12
N GLY A 41 -27.04 1.41 -4.34
CA GLY A 41 -26.23 1.76 -5.51
C GLY A 41 -25.10 0.75 -5.76
N ARG A 42 -25.33 -0.52 -5.43
CA ARG A 42 -24.33 -1.60 -5.55
C ARG A 42 -24.77 -2.63 -6.56
N HIS A 43 -23.80 -3.15 -7.31
CA HIS A 43 -24.07 -4.22 -8.26
C HIS A 43 -24.61 -5.48 -7.57
N LYS A 44 -25.59 -6.14 -8.22
CA LYS A 44 -26.27 -7.36 -7.73
C LYS A 44 -25.31 -8.47 -7.30
N SER A 45 -24.24 -8.67 -8.05
CA SER A 45 -23.25 -9.70 -7.70
C SER A 45 -22.47 -9.38 -6.42
N THR A 46 -22.29 -8.09 -6.08
CA THR A 46 -21.62 -7.67 -4.85
C THR A 46 -22.49 -7.97 -3.63
N ILE A 47 -23.77 -7.58 -3.67
CA ILE A 47 -24.71 -7.84 -2.57
C ILE A 47 -24.96 -9.34 -2.41
N SER A 48 -25.12 -10.07 -3.52
CA SER A 48 -25.27 -11.53 -3.47
C SER A 48 -24.08 -12.23 -2.79
N ARG A 49 -22.85 -11.85 -3.15
CA ARG A 49 -21.64 -12.41 -2.51
C ARG A 49 -21.56 -12.03 -1.03
N GLU A 50 -21.96 -10.83 -0.65
CA GLU A 50 -21.97 -10.40 0.75
C GLU A 50 -23.01 -11.19 1.56
N LEU A 51 -24.23 -11.33 1.05
CA LEU A 51 -25.28 -12.14 1.67
C LEU A 51 -24.82 -13.60 1.83
N LYS A 52 -24.17 -14.18 0.81
CA LYS A 52 -23.62 -15.53 0.90
C LYS A 52 -22.54 -15.66 1.99
N ARG A 53 -21.75 -14.62 2.25
CA ARG A 53 -20.72 -14.65 3.31
C ARG A 53 -21.32 -14.65 4.70
N GLY A 54 -22.32 -13.80 4.96
CA GLY A 54 -22.95 -13.64 6.28
C GLY A 54 -24.17 -14.51 6.56
N THR A 55 -24.63 -15.31 5.59
CA THR A 55 -25.72 -16.27 5.81
C THR A 55 -25.20 -17.49 6.56
N VAL A 56 -25.82 -17.78 7.71
CA VAL A 56 -25.50 -18.91 8.58
C VAL A 56 -26.77 -19.75 8.83
N ILE A 57 -26.57 -21.02 9.13
CA ILE A 57 -27.65 -21.92 9.56
C ILE A 57 -27.83 -21.75 11.06
N GLN A 58 -29.05 -21.48 11.48
CA GLN A 58 -29.45 -21.33 12.88
C GLN A 58 -30.50 -22.39 13.21
N ARG A 59 -30.54 -22.81 14.47
CA ARG A 59 -31.51 -23.79 14.97
C ARG A 59 -32.56 -23.08 15.81
N ARG A 60 -33.83 -23.46 15.62
CA ARG A 60 -34.96 -22.98 16.42
C ARG A 60 -35.15 -23.88 17.65
N SER A 61 -36.05 -23.48 18.56
CA SER A 61 -36.41 -24.24 19.75
C SER A 61 -37.02 -25.62 19.43
N ASP A 62 -37.67 -25.74 18.27
CA ASP A 62 -38.23 -26.99 17.72
C ASP A 62 -37.20 -27.89 17.03
N LEU A 63 -35.89 -27.59 17.19
CA LEU A 63 -34.76 -28.26 16.53
C LEU A 63 -34.71 -28.10 14.99
N SER A 64 -35.64 -27.34 14.38
CA SER A 64 -35.61 -27.07 12.95
C SER A 64 -34.48 -26.09 12.58
N GLU A 65 -33.89 -26.28 11.40
CA GLU A 65 -32.81 -25.44 10.90
C GLU A 65 -33.31 -24.41 9.88
N TYR A 66 -32.84 -23.17 9.99
CA TYR A 66 -33.16 -22.10 9.05
C TYR A 66 -31.94 -21.24 8.72
N LYS A 67 -31.96 -20.61 7.54
CA LYS A 67 -30.87 -19.74 7.09
C LYS A 67 -31.20 -18.28 7.44
N ALA A 68 -30.31 -17.65 8.20
CA ALA A 68 -30.42 -16.24 8.55
C ALA A 68 -29.13 -15.49 8.17
N TYR A 69 -29.30 -14.26 7.70
CA TYR A 69 -28.17 -13.38 7.39
C TYR A 69 -27.88 -12.48 8.60
N PHE A 70 -26.62 -12.44 9.02
CA PHE A 70 -26.13 -11.51 10.04
C PHE A 70 -24.98 -10.67 9.48
N LEU A 71 -24.95 -9.39 9.84
CA LEU A 71 -23.89 -8.47 9.42
C LEU A 71 -22.55 -8.82 10.07
N GLU A 72 -22.60 -9.21 11.35
CA GLU A 72 -21.42 -9.49 12.17
C GLU A 72 -20.69 -10.73 11.67
N THR A 73 -21.42 -11.78 11.29
CA THR A 73 -20.83 -13.00 10.72
C THR A 73 -20.17 -12.72 9.38
N GLY A 74 -20.77 -11.88 8.54
CA GLY A 74 -20.17 -11.44 7.27
C GLY A 74 -18.88 -10.66 7.47
N GLN A 75 -18.85 -9.78 8.48
CA GLN A 75 -17.67 -9.01 8.86
C GLN A 75 -16.56 -9.91 9.42
N ALA A 76 -16.88 -10.76 10.41
CA ALA A 76 -15.92 -11.68 11.03
C ALA A 76 -15.28 -12.62 9.99
N ARG A 77 -16.07 -13.14 9.05
CA ARG A 77 -15.57 -13.98 7.96
C ARG A 77 -14.65 -13.21 7.01
N TYR A 78 -14.94 -11.94 6.74
CA TYR A 78 -14.05 -11.10 5.97
C TYR A 78 -12.72 -10.88 6.70
N GLU A 79 -12.76 -10.56 7.98
CA GLU A 79 -11.56 -10.32 8.80
C GLU A 79 -10.69 -11.57 8.93
N ALA A 80 -11.30 -12.74 9.16
CA ALA A 80 -10.59 -14.02 9.16
C ALA A 80 -9.94 -14.30 7.80
N ASN A 81 -10.66 -14.14 6.70
CA ASN A 81 -10.06 -14.30 5.37
C ASN A 81 -8.96 -13.27 5.10
N ARG A 82 -9.13 -12.05 5.61
CA ARG A 82 -8.16 -10.96 5.44
C ARG A 82 -6.88 -11.22 6.24
N SER A 83 -6.95 -11.84 7.41
CA SER A 83 -5.77 -12.20 8.21
C SER A 83 -4.93 -13.31 7.55
N HIS A 84 -5.55 -14.17 6.73
CA HIS A 84 -4.85 -15.13 5.88
C HIS A 84 -4.25 -14.51 4.62
N CYS A 85 -4.66 -13.29 4.24
CA CYS A 85 -4.10 -12.60 3.08
C CYS A 85 -2.76 -11.94 3.41
N GLY A 86 -1.87 -11.91 2.43
CA GLY A 86 -0.58 -11.23 2.53
C GLY A 86 0.57 -12.18 2.88
N ALA A 87 1.77 -11.83 2.44
CA ALA A 87 2.96 -12.60 2.78
C ALA A 87 3.27 -12.41 4.28
N LYS A 88 3.28 -13.52 5.03
CA LYS A 88 3.72 -13.50 6.43
C LYS A 88 5.21 -13.16 6.49
N TYR A 89 5.62 -12.51 7.58
CA TYR A 89 7.02 -12.19 7.80
C TYR A 89 7.86 -13.47 7.92
N LYS A 90 9.04 -13.47 7.31
CA LYS A 90 10.00 -14.58 7.33
C LYS A 90 10.90 -14.56 8.56
N LEU A 91 10.55 -13.79 9.60
CA LEU A 91 11.38 -13.61 10.81
C LEU A 91 11.70 -14.95 11.49
N VAL A 92 10.69 -15.81 11.65
CA VAL A 92 10.87 -17.12 12.30
C VAL A 92 11.67 -18.07 11.42
N GLN A 93 11.42 -18.07 10.09
CA GLN A 93 12.11 -18.95 9.15
C GLN A 93 13.58 -18.56 8.92
N ALA A 94 13.89 -17.26 9.02
CA ALA A 94 15.22 -16.71 8.81
C ALA A 94 15.87 -16.26 10.13
N SER A 95 15.52 -16.89 11.26
CA SER A 95 15.96 -16.48 12.60
C SER A 95 17.48 -16.40 12.73
N ASP A 96 18.21 -17.39 12.19
CA ASP A 96 19.67 -17.43 12.20
C ASP A 96 20.30 -16.27 11.42
N PHE A 97 19.78 -15.99 10.23
CA PHE A 97 20.22 -14.86 9.42
C PHE A 97 19.94 -13.53 10.14
N ILE A 98 18.77 -13.41 10.79
CA ILE A 98 18.40 -12.19 11.50
C ILE A 98 19.32 -11.94 12.71
N ARG A 99 19.64 -12.98 13.50
CA ARG A 99 20.59 -12.87 14.61
C ARG A 99 21.96 -12.39 14.12
N PHE A 100 22.47 -13.02 13.06
CA PHE A 100 23.72 -12.61 12.43
C PHE A 100 23.67 -11.15 11.95
N ALA A 101 22.57 -10.75 11.30
CA ALA A 101 22.39 -9.39 10.82
C ALA A 101 22.39 -8.37 11.96
N VAL A 102 21.68 -8.65 13.06
CA VAL A 102 21.64 -7.78 14.24
C VAL A 102 23.04 -7.61 14.84
N GLU A 103 23.78 -8.71 15.03
CA GLU A 103 25.13 -8.67 15.59
C GLU A 103 26.10 -7.84 14.72
N LYS A 104 26.08 -8.04 13.39
CA LYS A 104 26.95 -7.31 12.46
C LYS A 104 26.59 -5.83 12.37
N ILE A 105 25.31 -5.48 12.39
CA ILE A 105 24.88 -4.07 12.37
C ILE A 105 25.27 -3.37 13.68
N GLN A 106 25.04 -4.00 14.84
CA GLN A 106 25.32 -3.38 16.13
C GLN A 106 26.82 -3.29 16.43
N LYS A 107 27.58 -4.37 16.24
CA LYS A 107 29.00 -4.42 16.62
C LYS A 107 29.93 -3.83 15.57
N GLU A 108 29.70 -4.14 14.29
CA GLU A 108 30.61 -3.77 13.19
C GLU A 108 30.08 -2.62 12.35
N HIS A 109 28.87 -2.10 12.64
CA HIS A 109 28.22 -0.99 11.94
C HIS A 109 28.04 -1.24 10.44
N TRP A 110 27.85 -2.52 10.07
CA TRP A 110 27.58 -2.89 8.69
C TRP A 110 26.24 -2.32 8.20
N SER A 111 26.18 -1.95 6.93
CA SER A 111 24.90 -1.60 6.31
C SER A 111 24.04 -2.86 6.09
N PRO A 112 22.69 -2.76 6.14
CA PRO A 112 21.81 -3.89 5.83
C PRO A 112 22.08 -4.54 4.48
N ASP A 113 22.55 -3.75 3.50
CA ASP A 113 22.90 -4.24 2.17
C ASP A 113 24.19 -5.06 2.16
N ALA A 114 25.20 -4.62 2.91
CA ALA A 114 26.45 -5.35 3.08
C ALA A 114 26.22 -6.72 3.74
N VAL A 115 25.39 -6.77 4.78
CA VAL A 115 25.01 -8.04 5.45
C VAL A 115 24.32 -8.99 4.47
N CYS A 116 23.31 -8.50 3.73
CA CYS A 116 22.60 -9.32 2.74
C CYS A 116 23.52 -9.79 1.61
N GLY A 117 24.43 -8.93 1.14
CA GLY A 117 25.41 -9.27 0.09
C GLY A 117 26.40 -10.33 0.56
N PHE A 118 26.97 -10.15 1.75
CA PHE A 118 27.90 -11.09 2.36
C PHE A 118 27.28 -12.46 2.61
N ALA A 119 26.07 -12.50 3.18
CA ALA A 119 25.36 -13.74 3.44
C ALA A 119 25.03 -14.53 2.16
N LYS A 120 24.70 -13.82 1.07
CA LYS A 120 24.45 -14.44 -0.24
C LYS A 120 25.73 -14.96 -0.90
N ALA A 121 26.80 -14.17 -0.88
CA ALA A 121 28.07 -14.55 -1.50
C ALA A 121 28.68 -15.80 -0.84
N ASN A 122 28.58 -15.91 0.48
CA ASN A 122 29.12 -17.02 1.25
C ASN A 122 28.11 -18.15 1.50
N GLN A 123 26.88 -18.04 0.98
CA GLN A 123 25.79 -19.03 1.17
C GLN A 123 25.62 -19.53 2.62
N LEU A 124 25.77 -18.63 3.60
CA LEU A 124 25.88 -18.99 5.02
C LEU A 124 24.59 -19.54 5.64
N PHE A 125 23.44 -19.28 5.02
CA PHE A 125 22.13 -19.63 5.57
C PHE A 125 21.23 -20.18 4.47
N GLY A 126 20.43 -21.20 4.80
CA GLY A 126 19.44 -21.76 3.87
C GLY A 126 18.31 -20.78 3.53
N VAL A 127 17.92 -19.92 4.47
CA VAL A 127 16.87 -18.89 4.27
C VAL A 127 17.45 -17.50 4.54
N VAL A 128 17.59 -16.71 3.46
CA VAL A 128 18.10 -15.33 3.53
C VAL A 128 17.01 -14.34 3.12
N VAL A 129 16.96 -13.21 3.84
CA VAL A 129 16.05 -12.10 3.56
C VAL A 129 16.73 -11.08 2.66
N CYS A 130 16.00 -10.46 1.74
CA CYS A 130 16.55 -9.40 0.88
C CYS A 130 16.69 -8.06 1.62
N THR A 131 17.58 -7.20 1.15
CA THR A 131 17.90 -5.90 1.77
C THR A 131 16.64 -5.07 2.06
N LYS A 132 15.71 -4.98 1.11
CA LYS A 132 14.45 -4.23 1.27
C LYS A 132 13.60 -4.76 2.42
N THR A 133 13.53 -6.08 2.57
CA THR A 133 12.75 -6.70 3.64
C THR A 133 13.44 -6.53 5.00
N LEU A 134 14.78 -6.55 5.03
CA LEU A 134 15.54 -6.24 6.24
C LEU A 134 15.28 -4.79 6.70
N TYR A 135 15.31 -3.82 5.78
CA TYR A 135 14.90 -2.44 6.07
C TYR A 135 13.45 -2.34 6.57
N ASN A 136 12.53 -3.09 5.97
CA ASN A 136 11.13 -3.12 6.41
C ASN A 136 11.01 -3.64 7.85
N TYR A 137 11.78 -4.67 8.23
CA TYR A 137 11.77 -5.18 9.62
C TYR A 137 12.31 -4.17 10.63
N ILE A 138 13.33 -3.39 10.25
CA ILE A 138 13.86 -2.31 11.07
C ILE A 138 12.83 -1.18 11.22
N ASP A 139 12.21 -0.74 10.11
CA ASP A 139 11.22 0.34 10.12
C ASP A 139 9.93 -0.05 10.88
N LEU A 140 9.56 -1.34 10.88
CA LEU A 140 8.47 -1.88 11.68
C LEU A 140 8.82 -2.01 13.18
N GLY A 141 10.09 -1.84 13.57
CA GLY A 141 10.55 -2.07 14.94
C GLY A 141 10.55 -3.55 15.34
N ALA A 142 10.56 -4.47 14.38
CA ALA A 142 10.53 -5.92 14.63
C ALA A 142 11.90 -6.49 15.04
N LEU A 143 12.97 -5.68 14.94
CA LEU A 143 14.34 -6.02 15.30
C LEU A 143 14.83 -5.08 16.41
N PRO A 144 15.80 -5.49 17.24
CA PRO A 144 16.39 -4.63 18.27
C PRO A 144 17.24 -3.48 17.70
N VAL A 145 17.47 -3.48 16.37
CA VAL A 145 18.18 -2.43 15.64
C VAL A 145 17.22 -1.27 15.35
N LYS A 146 17.63 -0.05 15.67
CA LYS A 146 16.88 1.18 15.40
C LYS A 146 17.46 1.91 14.19
N ASN A 147 16.67 2.81 13.60
CA ASN A 147 17.12 3.63 12.47
C ASN A 147 18.36 4.51 12.80
N ILE A 148 18.59 4.79 14.08
CA ILE A 148 19.75 5.54 14.58
C ILE A 148 21.05 4.76 14.40
N ASP A 149 20.98 3.42 14.49
CA ASP A 149 22.13 2.53 14.35
C ASP A 149 22.56 2.38 12.88
N LEU A 150 21.80 2.95 11.94
CA LEU A 150 22.09 2.88 10.50
C LEU A 150 22.78 4.18 10.04
N PRO A 151 24.12 4.20 9.89
CA PRO A 151 24.88 5.43 9.67
C PRO A 151 24.47 6.15 8.37
N LEU A 152 24.12 5.40 7.33
CA LEU A 152 23.71 5.95 6.04
C LEU A 152 22.24 6.42 6.00
N LYS A 153 21.38 5.96 6.92
CA LYS A 153 19.95 6.26 6.86
C LYS A 153 19.64 7.64 7.43
N VAL A 154 20.33 8.03 8.51
CA VAL A 154 20.17 9.34 9.15
C VAL A 154 20.90 10.45 8.36
N THR A 155 22.03 10.13 7.74
CA THR A 155 22.86 11.11 7.02
C THR A 155 22.35 11.43 5.61
N ARG A 156 21.71 10.47 4.92
CA ARG A 156 21.25 10.68 3.54
C ARG A 156 20.02 11.60 3.48
N ASN A 157 20.18 12.73 2.81
CA ASN A 157 19.07 13.59 2.47
C ASN A 157 18.13 12.89 1.47
N THR A 158 16.92 12.56 1.93
CA THR A 158 15.88 11.88 1.13
C THR A 158 15.11 12.86 0.23
N LYS A 159 15.30 14.17 0.38
CA LYS A 159 14.63 15.17 -0.45
C LYS A 159 15.14 15.06 -1.88
N LYS A 160 14.22 14.86 -2.82
CA LYS A 160 14.54 14.93 -4.26
C LYS A 160 15.20 16.28 -4.55
N LYS A 161 16.38 16.27 -5.20
CA LYS A 161 16.97 17.50 -5.76
C LYS A 161 15.93 18.12 -6.69
N ARG A 162 15.44 19.30 -6.31
CA ARG A 162 14.60 20.10 -7.20
C ARG A 162 15.54 20.69 -8.25
N ASN A 163 15.35 20.31 -9.51
CA ASN A 163 15.95 21.03 -10.62
C ASN A 163 15.24 22.38 -10.70
N ASN A 164 15.79 23.43 -10.08
CA ASN A 164 15.33 24.80 -10.31
C ASN A 164 15.80 25.21 -11.72
N VAL A 165 14.97 24.95 -12.73
CA VAL A 165 15.26 25.25 -14.15
C VAL A 165 15.24 26.76 -14.43
N ASN A 166 14.79 27.60 -13.50
CA ASN A 166 14.79 29.06 -13.67
C ASN A 166 16.17 29.65 -13.30
N LYS A 167 17.19 29.38 -14.12
CA LYS A 167 18.31 30.32 -14.24
C LYS A 167 17.75 31.54 -14.98
N LYS A 168 17.55 32.64 -14.27
CA LYS A 168 17.12 33.92 -14.86
C LYS A 168 18.10 34.28 -15.99
N ILE A 169 17.68 34.21 -17.25
CA ILE A 169 18.36 34.91 -18.34
C ILE A 169 18.01 36.39 -18.13
N LEU A 170 18.81 37.07 -17.31
CA LEU A 170 18.77 38.52 -17.22
C LEU A 170 19.66 39.07 -18.35
N ASN A 171 19.07 39.94 -19.17
CA ASN A 171 19.73 41.01 -19.93
C ASN A 171 20.37 40.67 -21.28
N TRP A 172 19.65 40.05 -22.23
CA TRP A 172 20.02 40.12 -23.66
C TRP A 172 18.98 40.81 -24.55
N ILE A 173 17.73 40.95 -24.11
CA ILE A 173 16.68 41.61 -24.91
C ILE A 173 16.82 43.14 -24.90
N TRP A 174 17.33 43.73 -23.80
CA TRP A 174 17.58 45.17 -23.75
C TRP A 174 18.75 45.61 -24.64
N TYR A 175 19.76 44.75 -24.85
CA TYR A 175 20.90 45.09 -25.71
C TYR A 175 20.49 45.16 -27.19
N PHE A 176 19.55 44.30 -27.62
CA PHE A 176 19.05 44.32 -29.00
C PHE A 176 18.13 45.52 -29.28
N ILE A 177 17.27 45.89 -28.32
CA ILE A 177 16.39 47.06 -28.47
C ILE A 177 17.20 48.37 -28.45
N PHE A 178 18.21 48.48 -27.59
CA PHE A 178 19.05 49.68 -27.53
C PHE A 178 19.93 49.84 -28.78
N CYS A 179 20.43 48.74 -29.35
CA CYS A 179 21.23 48.77 -30.58
C CYS A 179 20.38 49.18 -31.81
N CYS A 180 19.12 48.69 -31.92
CA CYS A 180 18.24 49.11 -33.02
C CYS A 180 17.86 50.60 -32.97
N ILE A 181 17.71 51.19 -31.78
CA ILE A 181 17.36 52.62 -31.66
C ILE A 181 18.55 53.52 -32.02
N TYR A 182 19.77 53.14 -31.64
CA TYR A 182 20.96 53.96 -31.91
C TYR A 182 21.43 53.92 -33.38
N TYR A 183 21.23 52.81 -34.09
CA TYR A 183 21.67 52.69 -35.48
C TYR A 183 20.65 53.19 -36.53
N CYS A 184 19.44 53.59 -36.13
CA CYS A 184 18.40 54.06 -37.05
C CYS A 184 18.33 55.60 -37.19
N ASN A 185 19.15 56.36 -36.45
CA ASN A 185 19.20 57.83 -36.49
C ASN A 185 20.51 58.40 -37.09
N LEU A 186 21.24 57.59 -37.86
CA LEU A 186 22.50 57.97 -38.52
C LEU A 186 22.47 57.77 -40.05
N GLY A 187 21.27 57.77 -40.63
CA GLY A 187 21.04 57.76 -42.07
C GLY A 187 20.33 59.04 -42.51
#